data_AF-G4Z5W3-F1
#
_entry.id   AF-G4Z5W3-F1
#
_cell.length_a   1.000
_cell.length_b   1.000
_cell.length_c   1.000
_cell.angle_alpha   90.00
_cell.angle_beta   90.00
_cell.angle_gamma   90.00
#
_symmetry.space_group_name_H-M   'P 1'
#
loop_
_entity.id
_entity.type
_entity.pdbx_description
1 polymer ?
#
loop_
_entity_poly.entity_id
_entity_poly.type
_entity_poly.pdbx_seq_one_letter_code
_entity_poly.pdbx_strand_id
1 'polypeptide(L)'
;MKFAAIAVLASFVIVGISAEDASSSEEGSTGCGWNVCSENDPQVCGSNGVTYQNQCEVDKDNCLTNHYSKWTVLHEGMCSRAEGGR
;
A
#
# COMPACT_ATOMS: atom_id res chain seq x y z
N MET A 1 8.86 -38.60 -32.02
CA MET A 1 7.61 -39.03 -31.37
C MET A 1 7.51 -40.54 -31.38
N LYS A 2 7.64 -41.18 -30.20
CA LYS A 2 6.95 -42.44 -29.88
C LYS A 2 6.21 -42.18 -28.57
N PHE A 3 4.96 -42.59 -28.55
CA PHE A 3 3.90 -42.27 -27.60
C PHE A 3 4.10 -42.82 -26.19
N ALA A 4 3.60 -42.12 -25.17
CA ALA A 4 2.94 -42.73 -24.00
C ALA A 4 2.10 -41.67 -23.28
N ALA A 5 0.83 -41.99 -23.08
CA ALA A 5 -0.20 -41.10 -22.56
C ALA A 5 -0.36 -41.26 -21.04
N ILE A 6 -0.06 -40.19 -20.28
CA ILE A 6 -0.67 -39.88 -18.98
C ILE A 6 -0.57 -38.35 -18.80
N ALA A 7 -1.63 -37.55 -19.02
CA ALA A 7 -1.62 -36.12 -18.65
C ALA A 7 -3.04 -35.53 -18.61
N VAL A 8 -3.39 -34.95 -17.46
CA VAL A 8 -4.73 -34.54 -17.04
C VAL A 8 -5.34 -33.50 -17.98
N LEU A 9 -6.56 -33.77 -18.43
CA LEU A 9 -7.41 -32.93 -19.27
C LEU A 9 -8.06 -31.79 -18.47
N ALA A 10 -7.27 -30.76 -18.17
CA ALA A 10 -7.77 -29.42 -17.88
C ALA A 10 -6.76 -28.41 -18.45
N SER A 11 -6.99 -28.05 -19.71
CA SER A 11 -6.73 -26.76 -20.32
C SER A 11 -5.70 -25.83 -19.64
N PHE A 12 -4.54 -25.77 -20.30
CA PHE A 12 -3.62 -24.63 -20.40
C PHE A 12 -2.64 -24.33 -19.24
N VAL A 13 -1.41 -24.77 -19.49
CA VAL A 13 -0.12 -24.12 -19.18
C VAL A 13 0.33 -24.16 -17.71
N ILE A 14 0.79 -25.34 -17.29
CA ILE A 14 1.78 -25.46 -16.21
C ILE A 14 3.16 -25.33 -16.87
N VAL A 15 3.52 -24.11 -17.28
CA VAL A 15 4.93 -23.74 -17.34
C VAL A 15 5.26 -23.33 -15.92
N GLY A 16 6.17 -24.06 -15.28
CA GLY A 16 6.74 -23.63 -14.01
C GLY A 16 7.39 -22.26 -14.20
N ILE A 17 6.76 -21.24 -13.65
CA ILE A 17 7.45 -20.06 -13.15
C ILE A 17 7.40 -20.14 -11.62
N SER A 18 8.56 -19.84 -11.05
CA SER A 18 8.90 -19.92 -9.64
C SER A 18 7.86 -19.27 -8.73
N ALA A 19 7.82 -19.71 -7.47
CA ALA A 19 6.98 -19.12 -6.43
C ALA A 19 7.09 -17.59 -6.41
N GLU A 20 6.00 -16.92 -6.73
CA GLU A 20 5.70 -15.56 -6.29
C GLU A 20 4.37 -15.63 -5.55
N ASP A 21 4.37 -15.08 -4.34
CA ASP A 21 3.48 -15.41 -3.24
C ASP A 21 1.98 -15.35 -3.58
N ALA A 22 1.28 -16.44 -3.28
CA ALA A 22 -0.18 -16.50 -3.29
C ALA A 22 -0.75 -15.67 -2.13
N SER A 23 -1.10 -14.41 -2.39
CA SER A 23 -2.10 -13.69 -1.61
C SER A 23 -3.34 -13.48 -2.46
N SER A 24 -4.42 -14.11 -2.02
CA SER A 24 -5.71 -14.17 -2.66
C SER A 24 -6.36 -12.79 -2.88
N SER A 25 -7.23 -12.77 -3.89
CA SER A 25 -8.23 -11.76 -4.30
C SER A 25 -7.80 -10.70 -5.30
N GLU A 26 -8.58 -10.63 -6.37
CA GLU A 26 -8.47 -9.71 -7.50
C GLU A 26 -8.79 -8.28 -7.08
N GLU A 27 -7.78 -7.55 -6.62
CA GLU A 27 -7.62 -6.11 -6.75
C GLU A 27 -6.14 -5.95 -7.10
N GLY A 28 -5.79 -5.25 -8.18
CA GLY A 28 -4.39 -5.07 -8.60
C GLY A 28 -3.57 -4.35 -7.52
N SER A 29 -3.09 -5.07 -6.52
CA SER A 29 -2.30 -4.56 -5.40
C SER A 29 -0.85 -4.48 -5.84
N THR A 30 -0.53 -3.39 -6.52
CA THR A 30 0.86 -2.99 -6.75
C THR A 30 1.19 -1.87 -5.78
N GLY A 31 1.61 -2.25 -4.57
CA GLY A 31 2.14 -1.33 -3.56
C GLY A 31 1.04 -0.71 -2.70
N CYS A 32 1.10 -1.03 -1.40
CA CYS A 32 0.32 -0.42 -0.33
C CYS A 32 -1.10 -0.97 -0.15
N GLY A 33 -1.20 -2.09 0.58
CA GLY A 33 -2.50 -2.62 1.01
C GLY A 33 -3.12 -1.71 2.06
N TRP A 34 -4.19 -1.01 1.71
CA TRP A 34 -4.93 -0.16 2.65
C TRP A 34 -6.37 -0.61 2.81
N ASN A 35 -6.89 -0.33 4.01
CA ASN A 35 -8.32 -0.10 4.21
C ASN A 35 -8.60 1.38 3.97
N VAL A 36 -9.82 1.73 3.54
CA VAL A 36 -10.27 3.12 3.42
C VAL A 36 -10.02 3.85 4.75
N CYS A 37 -9.33 5.00 4.71
CA CYS A 37 -9.09 5.80 5.91
C CYS A 37 -10.41 6.39 6.43
N SER A 38 -10.64 6.32 7.74
CA SER A 38 -11.85 6.83 8.39
C SER A 38 -11.82 8.35 8.47
N GLU A 39 -12.91 9.01 8.05
CA GLU A 39 -13.01 10.47 8.11
C GLU A 39 -13.27 11.01 9.53
N ASN A 40 -13.61 10.13 10.47
CA ASN A 40 -13.91 10.51 11.86
C ASN A 40 -12.66 10.61 12.76
N ASP A 41 -11.50 10.21 12.26
CA ASP A 41 -10.26 10.28 13.04
C ASP A 41 -9.76 11.72 13.15
N PRO A 42 -9.04 12.07 14.25
CA PRO A 42 -8.54 13.43 14.44
C PRO A 42 -7.43 13.75 13.44
N GLN A 43 -7.37 15.01 13.04
CA GLN A 43 -6.29 15.55 12.21
C GLN A 43 -4.94 15.43 12.91
N VAL A 44 -3.88 15.34 12.13
CA VAL A 44 -2.51 15.24 12.64
C VAL A 44 -1.55 16.12 11.83
N CYS A 45 -0.52 16.64 12.49
CA CYS A 45 0.57 17.35 11.83
C CYS A 45 1.71 16.37 11.52
N GLY A 46 2.06 16.23 10.25
CA GLY A 46 3.20 15.42 9.80
C GLY A 46 4.54 16.15 9.98
N SER A 47 5.63 15.39 10.08
CA SER A 47 6.99 15.92 10.20
C SER A 47 7.50 16.69 8.98
N ASN A 48 6.77 16.61 7.87
CA ASN A 48 6.94 17.43 6.68
C ASN A 48 6.18 18.77 6.74
N GLY A 49 5.52 19.09 7.85
CA GLY A 49 4.74 20.32 8.02
C GLY A 49 3.38 20.29 7.32
N VAL A 50 2.92 19.13 6.86
CA VAL A 50 1.62 18.95 6.22
C VAL A 50 0.60 18.47 7.25
N THR A 51 -0.56 19.11 7.29
CA THR A 51 -1.71 18.61 8.04
C THR A 51 -2.37 17.47 7.27
N TYR A 52 -2.43 16.30 7.87
CA TYR A 52 -3.17 15.15 7.36
C TYR A 52 -4.52 15.03 8.07
N GLN A 53 -5.53 14.53 7.34
CA GLN A 53 -6.87 14.34 7.91
C GLN A 53 -6.86 13.40 9.12
N ASN A 54 -5.93 12.44 9.13
CA ASN A 54 -5.68 11.52 10.22
C ASN A 54 -4.33 10.80 10.02
N GLN A 55 -3.98 9.92 10.96
CA GLN A 55 -2.78 9.07 10.90
C GLN A 55 -2.76 8.14 9.67
N CYS A 56 -3.90 7.56 9.29
CA CYS A 56 -3.99 6.66 8.13
C CYS A 56 -3.55 7.36 6.84
N GLU A 57 -3.90 8.63 6.66
CA GLU A 57 -3.46 9.42 5.49
C GLU A 57 -1.95 9.69 5.50
N VAL A 58 -1.30 9.81 6.68
CA VAL A 58 0.18 9.89 6.78
C VAL A 58 0.81 8.60 6.28
N ASP A 59 0.28 7.45 6.71
CA ASP A 59 0.81 6.13 6.34
C ASP A 59 0.57 5.81 4.86
N LYS A 60 -0.56 6.23 4.32
CA LYS A 60 -0.87 6.16 2.90
C LYS A 60 0.07 7.00 2.07
N ASP A 61 0.30 8.26 2.46
CA ASP A 61 1.25 9.13 1.77
C ASP A 61 2.65 8.53 1.78
N ASN A 62 3.12 8.10 2.95
CA ASN A 62 4.38 7.38 3.12
C ASN A 62 4.52 6.18 2.19
N CYS A 63 3.44 5.48 1.91
CA CYS A 63 3.47 4.29 1.09
C CYS A 63 3.42 4.62 -0.41
N LEU A 64 2.57 5.57 -0.80
CA LEU A 64 2.43 6.05 -2.18
C LEU A 64 3.67 6.78 -2.69
N THR A 65 4.33 7.49 -1.79
CA THR A 65 5.48 8.31 -2.14
C THR A 65 6.75 7.54 -1.83
N ASN A 66 7.66 7.50 -2.81
CA ASN A 66 9.01 6.98 -2.61
C ASN A 66 9.91 8.08 -2.04
N HIS A 67 9.50 8.68 -0.92
CA HIS A 67 10.36 9.62 -0.20
C HIS A 67 11.53 8.87 0.45
N TYR A 68 12.71 9.50 0.43
CA TYR A 68 13.90 8.96 1.08
C TYR A 68 13.72 8.79 2.60
N SER A 69 12.78 9.54 3.19
CA SER A 69 12.44 9.49 4.61
C SER A 69 10.93 9.41 4.77
N LYS A 70 10.49 8.65 5.78
CA LYS A 70 9.08 8.53 6.13
C LYS A 70 8.64 9.73 6.97
N TRP A 71 7.43 10.20 6.73
CA TRP A 71 6.73 11.18 7.55
C TRP A 71 6.26 10.53 8.85
N THR A 72 6.46 11.22 9.95
CA THR A 72 5.97 10.83 11.28
C THR A 72 4.99 11.87 11.77
N VAL A 73 4.05 11.50 12.63
CA VAL A 73 3.22 12.51 13.29
C VAL A 73 4.04 13.26 14.34
N LEU A 74 4.07 14.59 14.23
CA LEU A 74 4.66 15.48 15.23
C LEU A 74 3.73 15.64 16.42
N HIS A 75 2.45 15.94 16.15
CA HIS A 75 1.41 16.11 17.16
C HIS A 75 0.01 15.93 16.54
N GLU A 76 -0.99 15.72 17.40
CA GLU A 76 -2.41 15.77 17.01
C GLU A 76 -2.85 17.22 16.75
N GLY A 77 -3.74 17.41 15.77
CA GLY A 77 -4.21 18.70 15.29
C GLY A 77 -3.48 19.19 14.05
N MET A 78 -3.89 20.37 13.57
CA MET A 78 -3.32 21.00 12.38
C MET A 78 -1.90 21.51 12.65
N CYS A 79 -1.03 21.44 11.64
CA CYS A 79 0.27 22.10 11.72
C CYS A 79 0.10 23.61 11.89
N SER A 80 0.93 24.20 12.75
CA SER A 80 1.03 25.65 12.88
C SER A 80 1.85 26.26 11.74
N ARG A 81 1.76 27.58 11.60
CA ARG A 81 2.59 28.35 10.65
C ARG A 81 4.09 28.19 10.90
N ALA A 82 4.49 27.95 12.16
CA ALA A 82 5.90 27.75 12.51
C ALA A 82 6.43 26.39 12.02
N GLU A 83 5.55 25.41 11.85
CA GLU A 83 5.87 24.03 11.43
C GLU A 83 5.78 23.83 9.91
N GLY A 84 5.37 24.86 9.16
CA GLY A 84 5.23 24.80 7.69
C GLY A 84 3.80 24.64 7.19
N GLY A 85 2.81 24.57 8.09
CA GLY A 85 1.39 24.58 7.74
C GLY A 85 1.04 25.89 7.01
N ARG A 86 0.49 25.77 5.80
CA ARG A 86 0.03 26.90 4.97
C ARG A 86 -1.46 27.15 5.15
#